data_AF-A0A944M5B6-F1
#
_entry.id   AF-A0A944M5B6-F1
#
_cell.length_a   1.000
_cell.length_b   1.000
_cell.length_c   1.000
_cell.angle_alpha   90.00
_cell.angle_beta   90.00
_cell.angle_gamma   90.00
#
_symmetry.space_group_name_H-M   'P 1'
#
loop_
_entity.id
_entity.type
_entity.pdbx_description
1 polymer ?
#
loop_
_entity_poly.entity_id
_entity_poly.type
_entity_poly.pdbx_seq_one_letter_code
_entity_poly.pdbx_strand_id
1 'polypeptide(L)'
;MSNNNITFIGGGNMATSLISGLIADGYDKASITVSDPDTDKLANLAARCGVHTQTDNNAAITGADVVVLAIKPQVLKQVAQALAQSIQQVKPLVISIVAGVRESALQEWLGGGVPLVRSMPNTPAMIQSGATGLHAGSAVTEAQRSQAESILRAVGVTRWVENESQMDAVTAVSGSGPAYFFLVMEAIETSARQMGLDDDTARLLTLQTALGAARMALESSDSPALLREKVTSPGGTTERALGILEEGDIRTLFDKALQGAMERSIELSEMLGER
;
A
#
# COMPACT_ATOMS: atom_id res chain seq x y z
N MET A 1 -19.65 9.47 -11.50
CA MET A 1 -19.29 8.34 -10.64
C MET A 1 -20.49 8.07 -9.74
N SER A 2 -20.82 6.81 -9.44
CA SER A 2 -21.83 6.52 -8.41
C SER A 2 -21.28 7.04 -7.07
N ASN A 3 -21.98 7.99 -6.44
CA ASN A 3 -21.65 8.54 -5.11
C ASN A 3 -21.91 7.48 -4.05
N ASN A 4 -21.04 6.48 -3.99
CA ASN A 4 -21.10 5.44 -2.98
C ASN A 4 -20.56 6.00 -1.67
N ASN A 5 -21.21 5.69 -0.55
CA ASN A 5 -20.75 6.13 0.76
C ASN A 5 -19.57 5.24 1.21
N ILE A 6 -18.39 5.85 1.36
CA ILE A 6 -17.18 5.17 1.83
C ILE A 6 -16.96 5.52 3.30
N THR A 7 -16.88 4.49 4.14
CA THR A 7 -16.52 4.64 5.55
C THR A 7 -15.15 4.06 5.83
N PHE A 8 -14.23 4.88 6.35
CA PHE A 8 -12.94 4.44 6.84
C PHE A 8 -13.03 4.14 8.34
N ILE A 9 -12.68 2.92 8.73
CA ILE A 9 -12.46 2.55 10.14
C ILE A 9 -10.97 2.71 10.41
N GLY A 10 -10.62 3.76 11.15
CA GLY A 10 -9.26 4.25 11.39
C GLY A 10 -8.91 5.46 10.52
N GLY A 11 -8.49 6.56 11.16
CA GLY A 11 -8.06 7.82 10.54
C GLY A 11 -6.54 8.00 10.48
N GLY A 12 -5.80 6.90 10.32
CA GLY A 12 -4.33 6.91 10.25
C GLY A 12 -3.78 7.43 8.92
N ASN A 13 -2.44 7.49 8.79
CA ASN A 13 -1.76 8.05 7.60
C ASN A 13 -2.22 7.44 6.27
N MET A 14 -2.46 6.13 6.21
CA MET A 14 -2.90 5.48 4.97
C MET A 14 -4.34 5.84 4.61
N ALA A 15 -5.25 5.91 5.59
CA ALA A 15 -6.61 6.41 5.38
C ALA A 15 -6.58 7.85 4.88
N THR A 16 -5.81 8.73 5.55
CA THR A 16 -5.63 10.13 5.13
C THR A 16 -5.13 10.25 3.69
N SER A 17 -4.22 9.37 3.27
CA SER A 17 -3.68 9.36 1.91
C SER A 17 -4.75 8.97 0.90
N LEU A 18 -5.48 7.90 1.17
CA LEU A 18 -6.60 7.44 0.33
C LEU A 18 -7.69 8.50 0.22
N ILE A 19 -8.10 9.10 1.33
CA ILE A 19 -9.11 10.16 1.37
C ILE A 19 -8.64 11.38 0.56
N SER A 20 -7.39 11.82 0.74
CA SER A 20 -6.84 12.95 0.01
C SER A 20 -6.76 12.66 -1.50
N GLY A 21 -6.35 11.45 -1.88
CA GLY A 21 -6.31 11.00 -3.27
C GLY A 21 -7.70 10.95 -3.90
N LEU A 22 -8.69 10.38 -3.19
CA LEU A 22 -10.09 10.31 -3.65
C LEU A 22 -10.65 11.71 -3.92
N ILE A 23 -10.46 12.65 -2.99
CA ILE A 23 -10.94 14.02 -3.14
C ILE A 23 -10.23 14.72 -4.32
N ALA A 24 -8.92 14.49 -4.49
CA ALA A 24 -8.17 15.03 -5.62
C ALA A 24 -8.66 14.48 -6.97
N ASP A 25 -9.13 13.23 -6.99
CA ASP A 25 -9.76 12.58 -8.16
C ASP A 25 -11.25 12.97 -8.35
N GLY A 26 -11.76 13.89 -7.53
CA GLY A 26 -13.12 14.43 -7.65
C GLY A 26 -14.21 13.66 -6.91
N TYR A 27 -13.84 12.75 -5.99
CA TYR A 27 -14.81 12.08 -5.13
C TYR A 27 -15.50 13.08 -4.20
N ASP A 28 -16.81 12.94 -4.02
CA ASP A 28 -17.55 13.81 -3.12
C ASP A 28 -17.14 13.55 -1.67
N LYS A 29 -16.52 14.54 -1.03
CA LYS A 29 -16.13 14.48 0.38
C LYS A 29 -17.31 14.27 1.32
N ALA A 30 -18.53 14.65 0.92
CA ALA A 30 -19.75 14.39 1.69
C ALA A 30 -20.17 12.91 1.66
N SER A 31 -19.63 12.13 0.73
CA SER A 31 -19.80 10.66 0.69
C SER A 31 -18.68 9.91 1.43
N ILE A 32 -17.81 10.61 2.17
CA ILE A 32 -16.72 10.00 2.93
C ILE A 32 -16.94 10.24 4.43
N THR A 33 -16.94 9.13 5.18
CA THR A 33 -16.98 9.13 6.65
C THR A 33 -15.70 8.49 7.20
N VAL A 34 -15.13 9.06 8.25
CA VAL A 34 -13.99 8.47 8.98
C VAL A 34 -14.38 8.23 10.43
N SER A 35 -14.11 7.04 10.93
CA SER A 35 -14.24 6.70 12.35
C SER A 35 -12.89 6.46 13.00
N ASP A 36 -12.60 7.13 14.11
CA ASP A 36 -11.39 6.92 14.91
C ASP A 36 -11.67 7.28 16.38
N PRO A 37 -11.15 6.54 17.37
CA PRO A 37 -11.25 6.95 18.77
C PRO A 37 -10.49 8.25 19.07
N ASP A 38 -9.50 8.62 18.25
CA ASP A 38 -8.70 9.83 18.41
C ASP A 38 -9.40 11.05 17.78
N THR A 39 -9.99 11.87 18.65
CA THR A 39 -10.74 13.07 18.24
C THR A 39 -9.86 14.14 17.58
N ASP A 40 -8.57 14.20 17.91
CA ASP A 40 -7.67 15.18 17.30
C ASP A 40 -7.36 14.79 15.85
N LYS A 41 -7.19 13.48 15.57
CA LYS A 41 -7.07 12.99 14.18
C LYS A 41 -8.32 13.30 13.37
N LEU A 42 -9.50 13.07 13.95
CA LEU A 42 -10.77 13.38 13.29
C LEU A 42 -10.91 14.88 12.99
N ALA A 43 -10.63 15.75 13.96
CA ALA A 43 -10.69 17.19 13.76
C ALA A 43 -9.74 17.64 12.64
N ASN A 44 -8.53 17.09 12.59
CA ASN A 44 -7.56 17.36 11.52
C ASN A 44 -8.05 16.89 10.15
N LEU A 45 -8.64 15.70 10.06
CA LEU A 45 -9.22 15.16 8.82
C LEU A 45 -10.41 15.98 8.34
N ALA A 46 -11.32 16.35 9.24
CA ALA A 46 -12.45 17.22 8.92
C ALA A 46 -11.97 18.59 8.42
N ALA A 47 -10.98 19.19 9.08
CA ALA A 47 -10.44 20.50 8.68
C ALA A 47 -9.73 20.45 7.32
N ARG A 48 -8.93 19.40 7.07
CA ARG A 48 -8.12 19.28 5.84
C ARG A 48 -8.89 18.78 4.63
N CYS A 49 -9.76 17.79 4.84
CA CYS A 49 -10.43 17.06 3.77
C CYS A 49 -11.93 17.39 3.68
N GLY A 50 -12.52 17.99 4.73
CA GLY A 50 -13.95 18.32 4.75
C GLY A 50 -14.88 17.11 4.72
N VAL A 51 -14.41 15.97 5.24
CA VAL A 51 -15.13 14.70 5.33
C VAL A 51 -15.96 14.62 6.62
N HIS A 52 -16.92 13.70 6.66
CA HIS A 52 -17.64 13.38 7.89
C HIS A 52 -16.75 12.59 8.85
N THR A 53 -16.95 12.81 10.15
CA THR A 53 -16.18 12.13 11.19
C THR A 53 -17.09 11.60 12.29
N GLN A 54 -16.78 10.42 12.80
CA GLN A 54 -17.51 9.75 13.89
C GLN A 54 -16.51 9.14 14.87
N THR A 55 -16.90 8.96 16.13
CA THR A 55 -16.10 8.23 17.12
C THR A 55 -16.62 6.81 17.35
N ASP A 56 -17.85 6.53 16.94
CA ASP A 56 -18.45 5.20 17.00
C ASP A 56 -18.44 4.55 15.61
N ASN A 57 -17.73 3.42 15.52
CA ASN A 57 -17.60 2.64 14.30
C ASN A 57 -18.97 2.13 13.79
N ASN A 58 -19.89 1.74 14.69
CA ASN A 58 -21.20 1.19 14.28
C ASN A 58 -22.10 2.29 13.70
N ALA A 59 -22.11 3.47 14.32
CA ALA A 59 -22.77 4.63 13.77
C ALA A 59 -22.18 5.02 12.39
N ALA A 60 -20.85 5.00 12.27
CA ALA A 60 -20.14 5.40 11.05
C ALA A 60 -20.50 4.56 9.83
N ILE A 61 -20.70 3.24 9.99
CA ILE A 61 -20.99 2.33 8.86
C ILE A 61 -22.46 2.30 8.45
N THR A 62 -23.34 3.04 9.15
CA THR A 62 -24.76 3.07 8.82
C THR A 62 -24.96 3.70 7.44
N GLY A 63 -25.43 2.92 6.47
CA GLY A 63 -25.62 3.36 5.08
C GLY A 63 -24.34 3.44 4.24
N ALA A 64 -23.26 2.81 4.70
CA ALA A 64 -22.03 2.66 3.93
C ALA A 64 -22.18 1.63 2.81
N ASP A 65 -21.78 1.99 1.60
CA ASP A 65 -21.65 1.04 0.48
C ASP A 65 -20.29 0.33 0.52
N VAL A 66 -19.27 1.03 1.04
CA VAL A 66 -17.91 0.51 1.25
C VAL A 66 -17.44 0.79 2.65
N VAL A 67 -16.82 -0.21 3.28
CA VAL A 67 -16.10 -0.05 4.54
C VAL A 67 -14.63 -0.40 4.33
N VAL A 68 -13.75 0.58 4.57
CA VAL A 68 -12.29 0.41 4.50
C VAL A 68 -11.74 0.21 5.91
N LEU A 69 -11.20 -0.97 6.19
CA LEU A 69 -10.53 -1.29 7.45
C LEU A 69 -9.09 -0.76 7.39
N ALA A 70 -8.86 0.40 8.01
CA ALA A 70 -7.61 1.17 8.01
C ALA A 70 -6.98 1.32 9.41
N ILE A 71 -7.17 0.30 10.26
CA ILE A 71 -6.64 0.21 11.60
C ILE A 71 -5.38 -0.68 11.67
N LYS A 72 -4.72 -0.66 12.82
CA LYS A 72 -3.55 -1.49 13.07
C LYS A 72 -3.94 -2.96 13.24
N PRO A 73 -3.11 -3.93 12.77
CA PRO A 73 -3.42 -5.35 12.88
C PRO A 73 -3.74 -5.82 14.30
N GLN A 74 -3.10 -5.22 15.31
CA GLN A 74 -3.24 -5.60 16.73
C GLN A 74 -4.66 -5.38 17.29
N VAL A 75 -5.43 -4.44 16.73
CA VAL A 75 -6.80 -4.14 17.18
C VAL A 75 -7.85 -4.63 16.19
N LEU A 76 -7.44 -5.21 15.05
CA LEU A 76 -8.34 -5.53 13.94
C LEU A 76 -9.40 -6.55 14.34
N LYS A 77 -9.03 -7.63 15.02
CA LYS A 77 -9.99 -8.67 15.44
C LYS A 77 -11.08 -8.11 16.33
N GLN A 78 -10.71 -7.39 17.39
CA GLN A 78 -11.66 -6.82 18.33
C GLN A 78 -12.63 -5.87 17.61
N VAL A 79 -12.12 -5.02 16.72
CA VAL A 79 -12.95 -4.07 15.96
C VAL A 79 -13.84 -4.80 14.95
N ALA A 80 -13.31 -5.79 14.22
CA ALA A 80 -14.07 -6.57 13.24
C ALA A 80 -15.22 -7.34 13.91
N GLN A 81 -14.96 -7.99 15.05
CA GLN A 81 -15.98 -8.68 15.83
C GLN A 81 -17.06 -7.72 16.35
N ALA A 82 -16.66 -6.53 16.82
CA ALA A 82 -17.61 -5.51 17.27
C ALA A 82 -18.47 -4.93 16.12
N LEU A 83 -17.96 -4.97 14.89
CA LEU A 83 -18.64 -4.51 13.68
C LEU A 83 -19.50 -5.59 13.01
N ALA A 84 -19.31 -6.86 13.36
CA ALA A 84 -19.87 -8.00 12.63
C ALA A 84 -21.39 -7.88 12.41
N GLN A 85 -22.15 -7.58 13.46
CA GLN A 85 -23.61 -7.46 13.36
C GLN A 85 -24.03 -6.38 12.37
N SER A 86 -23.44 -5.19 12.46
CA SER A 86 -23.78 -4.06 11.60
C SER A 86 -23.32 -4.28 10.15
N ILE A 87 -22.15 -4.90 9.95
CA ILE A 87 -21.69 -5.32 8.61
C ILE A 87 -22.64 -6.35 7.98
N GLN A 88 -23.13 -7.32 8.75
CA GLN A 88 -24.09 -8.31 8.26
C GLN A 88 -25.46 -7.72 7.91
N GLN A 89 -25.85 -6.63 8.60
CA GLN A 89 -27.08 -5.90 8.31
C GLN A 89 -26.94 -5.03 7.05
N VAL A 90 -25.85 -4.27 6.93
CA VAL A 90 -25.62 -3.32 5.83
C VAL A 90 -25.14 -4.03 4.55
N LYS A 91 -24.35 -5.10 4.71
CA LYS A 91 -23.67 -5.85 3.64
C LYS A 91 -22.84 -4.98 2.68
N PRO A 92 -21.94 -4.11 3.18
CA PRO A 92 -21.08 -3.31 2.33
C PRO A 92 -20.02 -4.18 1.64
N LEU A 93 -19.38 -3.61 0.62
CA LEU A 93 -18.05 -4.07 0.20
C LEU A 93 -17.05 -3.72 1.31
N VAL A 94 -16.35 -4.72 1.85
CA VAL A 94 -15.28 -4.50 2.82
C VAL A 94 -13.93 -4.53 2.10
N ILE A 95 -13.13 -3.49 2.31
CA ILE A 95 -11.74 -3.42 1.83
C ILE A 95 -10.82 -3.41 3.05
N SER A 96 -9.96 -4.41 3.19
CA SER A 96 -8.92 -4.40 4.23
C SER A 96 -7.60 -3.94 3.63
N ILE A 97 -7.03 -2.86 4.18
CA ILE A 97 -5.65 -2.42 3.88
C ILE A 97 -4.68 -2.89 4.97
N VAL A 98 -5.11 -3.80 5.84
CA VAL A 98 -4.34 -4.23 7.00
C VAL A 98 -3.37 -5.34 6.61
N ALA A 99 -2.08 -5.08 6.79
CA ALA A 99 -1.02 -6.03 6.50
C ALA A 99 -1.12 -7.28 7.40
N GLY A 100 -0.84 -8.45 6.82
CA GLY A 100 -0.68 -9.69 7.58
C GLY A 100 -1.96 -10.25 8.21
N VAL A 101 -3.16 -9.98 7.67
CA VAL A 101 -4.39 -10.67 8.14
C VAL A 101 -5.12 -11.27 6.95
N ARG A 102 -5.30 -12.59 6.97
CA ARG A 102 -5.94 -13.36 5.89
C ARG A 102 -7.45 -13.10 5.76
N GLU A 103 -7.99 -13.39 4.59
CA GLU A 103 -9.41 -13.32 4.29
C GLU A 103 -10.22 -14.26 5.16
N SER A 104 -9.71 -15.47 5.42
CA SER A 104 -10.38 -16.44 6.28
C SER A 104 -10.66 -15.88 7.68
N ALA A 105 -9.66 -15.26 8.31
CA ALA A 105 -9.79 -14.63 9.62
C ALA A 105 -10.80 -13.47 9.59
N LEU A 106 -10.71 -12.59 8.58
CA LEU A 106 -11.65 -11.48 8.42
C LEU A 106 -13.09 -11.97 8.16
N GLN A 107 -13.27 -13.00 7.34
CA GLN A 107 -14.57 -13.63 7.11
C GLN A 107 -15.14 -14.15 8.43
N GLU A 108 -14.36 -14.87 9.22
CA GLU A 108 -14.79 -15.36 10.53
C GLU A 108 -15.21 -14.22 11.46
N TRP A 109 -14.37 -13.19 11.61
CA TRP A 109 -14.62 -12.11 12.55
C TRP A 109 -15.78 -11.21 12.14
N LEU A 110 -16.06 -11.09 10.84
CA LEU A 110 -17.16 -10.29 10.30
C LEU A 110 -18.47 -11.08 10.15
N GLY A 111 -18.51 -12.37 10.54
CA GLY A 111 -19.71 -13.20 10.51
C GLY A 111 -19.94 -13.98 9.19
N GLY A 112 -18.96 -13.99 8.29
CA GLY A 112 -18.93 -14.79 7.06
C GLY A 112 -19.74 -14.22 5.89
N GLY A 113 -19.40 -14.66 4.68
CA GLY A 113 -20.13 -14.31 3.45
C GLY A 113 -20.08 -12.84 3.04
N VAL A 114 -19.15 -12.06 3.62
CA VAL A 114 -19.01 -10.63 3.31
C VAL A 114 -18.22 -10.47 2.01
N PRO A 115 -18.63 -9.60 1.08
CA PRO A 115 -17.79 -9.21 -0.05
C PRO A 115 -16.53 -8.52 0.46
N LEU A 116 -15.40 -9.23 0.44
CA LEU A 116 -14.14 -8.81 1.05
C LEU A 116 -13.04 -8.71 0.00
N VAL A 117 -12.41 -7.54 -0.10
CA VAL A 117 -11.18 -7.33 -0.85
C VAL A 117 -10.04 -7.10 0.13
N ARG A 118 -9.01 -7.93 0.08
CA ARG A 118 -7.73 -7.62 0.71
C ARG A 118 -6.90 -6.75 -0.21
N SER A 119 -6.16 -5.84 0.41
CA SER A 119 -5.27 -4.95 -0.29
C SER A 119 -4.00 -4.72 0.52
N MET A 120 -2.90 -4.48 -0.20
CA MET A 120 -1.60 -4.19 0.40
C MET A 120 -1.01 -2.94 -0.27
N PRO A 121 -1.43 -1.74 0.14
CA PRO A 121 -0.81 -0.50 -0.31
C PRO A 121 0.56 -0.31 0.35
N ASN A 122 1.34 0.66 -0.14
CA ASN A 122 2.64 1.00 0.41
C ASN A 122 2.77 2.51 0.69
N THR A 123 3.82 2.89 1.42
CA THR A 123 4.01 4.26 1.92
C THR A 123 4.07 5.36 0.84
N PRO A 124 4.58 5.13 -0.39
CA PRO A 124 4.48 6.09 -1.48
C PRO A 124 3.05 6.53 -1.86
N ALA A 125 2.00 5.83 -1.41
CA ALA A 125 0.62 6.28 -1.52
C ALA A 125 0.39 7.69 -0.91
N MET A 126 1.18 8.08 0.08
CA MET A 126 1.13 9.43 0.69
C MET A 126 1.45 10.56 -0.30
N ILE A 127 2.12 10.24 -1.41
CA ILE A 127 2.45 11.17 -2.49
C ILE A 127 1.88 10.70 -3.84
N GLN A 128 0.77 9.94 -3.79
CA GLN A 128 0.06 9.42 -4.97
C GLN A 128 0.92 8.57 -5.92
N SER A 129 2.03 8.02 -5.42
CA SER A 129 2.93 7.16 -6.17
C SER A 129 2.93 5.73 -5.60
N GLY A 130 1.81 5.33 -5.01
CA GLY A 130 1.62 4.04 -4.37
C GLY A 130 1.60 2.88 -5.37
N ALA A 131 1.91 1.70 -4.86
CA ALA A 131 1.68 0.43 -5.54
C ALA A 131 0.90 -0.50 -4.61
N THR A 132 -0.27 -0.94 -5.06
CA THR A 132 -1.20 -1.71 -4.24
C THR A 132 -1.55 -3.04 -4.90
N GLY A 133 -1.22 -4.16 -4.24
CA GLY A 133 -1.79 -5.45 -4.62
C GLY A 133 -3.21 -5.60 -4.09
N LEU A 134 -4.06 -6.28 -4.85
CA LEU A 134 -5.47 -6.53 -4.54
C LEU A 134 -5.79 -8.01 -4.70
N HIS A 135 -6.50 -8.60 -3.75
CA HIS A 135 -7.11 -9.92 -3.88
C HIS A 135 -8.58 -9.84 -3.45
N ALA A 136 -9.46 -10.54 -4.16
CA ALA A 136 -10.89 -10.55 -3.88
C ALA A 136 -11.33 -11.91 -3.38
N GLY A 137 -12.06 -11.93 -2.28
CA GLY A 137 -12.75 -13.12 -1.81
C GLY A 137 -13.88 -13.53 -2.77
N SER A 138 -14.33 -14.78 -2.62
CA SER A 138 -15.32 -15.40 -3.53
C SER A 138 -16.68 -14.70 -3.57
N ALA A 139 -17.05 -13.94 -2.53
CA ALA A 139 -18.30 -13.19 -2.45
C ALA A 139 -18.26 -11.82 -3.18
N VAL A 140 -17.10 -11.42 -3.72
CA VAL A 140 -16.94 -10.12 -4.39
C VAL A 140 -17.37 -10.21 -5.86
N THR A 141 -18.31 -9.34 -6.24
CA THR A 141 -18.76 -9.19 -7.63
C THR A 141 -17.79 -8.39 -8.48
N GLU A 142 -17.88 -8.49 -9.81
CA GLU A 142 -17.03 -7.69 -10.72
C GLU A 142 -17.22 -6.17 -10.54
N ALA A 143 -18.45 -5.73 -10.25
CA ALA A 143 -18.74 -4.33 -9.94
C ALA A 143 -18.02 -3.88 -8.65
N GLN A 144 -17.98 -4.75 -7.63
CA GLN A 144 -17.25 -4.48 -6.39
C GLN A 144 -15.73 -4.55 -6.56
N ARG A 145 -15.21 -5.43 -7.44
CA ARG A 145 -13.80 -5.40 -7.85
C ARG A 145 -13.46 -4.05 -8.46
N SER A 146 -14.23 -3.61 -9.46
CA SER A 146 -14.06 -2.30 -10.11
C SER A 146 -14.13 -1.15 -9.10
N GLN A 147 -15.02 -1.24 -8.12
CA GLN A 147 -15.15 -0.26 -7.05
C GLN A 147 -13.94 -0.21 -6.11
N ALA A 148 -13.49 -1.37 -5.60
CA ALA A 148 -12.30 -1.44 -4.75
C ALA A 148 -11.05 -0.93 -5.48
N GLU A 149 -10.91 -1.33 -6.74
CA GLU A 149 -9.82 -0.87 -7.59
C GLU A 149 -9.86 0.65 -7.80
N SER A 150 -11.02 1.23 -8.10
CA SER A 150 -11.17 2.68 -8.27
C SER A 150 -10.76 3.44 -7.01
N ILE A 151 -11.16 2.94 -5.83
CA ILE A 151 -10.81 3.56 -4.55
C ILE A 151 -9.29 3.53 -4.32
N LEU A 152 -8.65 2.39 -4.59
CA LEU A 152 -7.23 2.21 -4.30
C LEU A 152 -6.32 2.84 -5.37
N ARG A 153 -6.83 3.06 -6.59
CA ARG A 153 -6.10 3.77 -7.66
C ARG A 153 -5.97 5.28 -7.40
N ALA A 154 -6.76 5.84 -6.50
CA ALA A 154 -6.71 7.26 -6.14
C ALA A 154 -5.34 7.70 -5.56
N VAL A 155 -4.50 6.75 -5.14
CA VAL A 155 -3.17 7.00 -4.56
C VAL A 155 -2.03 6.28 -5.28
N GLY A 156 -2.28 5.70 -6.46
CA GLY A 156 -1.24 5.03 -7.25
C GLY A 156 -1.74 3.88 -8.10
N VAL A 157 -0.84 2.98 -8.48
CA VAL A 157 -1.17 1.83 -9.32
C VAL A 157 -1.74 0.68 -8.49
N THR A 158 -2.67 -0.07 -9.08
CA THR A 158 -3.22 -1.29 -8.50
C THR A 158 -2.94 -2.50 -9.38
N ARG A 159 -2.80 -3.66 -8.76
CA ARG A 159 -2.74 -4.95 -9.45
C ARG A 159 -3.48 -6.03 -8.70
N TRP A 160 -4.39 -6.70 -9.40
CA TRP A 160 -5.05 -7.90 -8.91
C TRP A 160 -4.10 -9.09 -8.96
N VAL A 161 -4.09 -9.86 -7.87
CA VAL A 161 -3.49 -11.19 -7.81
C VAL A 161 -4.59 -12.24 -7.80
N GLU A 162 -4.30 -13.42 -8.34
CA GLU A 162 -5.28 -14.50 -8.49
C GLU A 162 -5.45 -15.30 -7.19
N ASN A 163 -4.36 -15.49 -6.44
CA ASN A 163 -4.36 -16.25 -5.21
C ASN A 163 -3.96 -15.36 -4.03
N GLU A 164 -4.66 -15.51 -2.90
CA GLU A 164 -4.39 -14.72 -1.70
C GLU A 164 -2.95 -14.89 -1.20
N SER A 165 -2.34 -16.05 -1.39
CA SER A 165 -0.92 -16.32 -1.04
C SER A 165 0.05 -15.40 -1.78
N GLN A 166 -0.31 -14.88 -2.96
CA GLN A 166 0.53 -13.92 -3.68
C GLN A 166 0.61 -12.56 -2.96
N MET A 167 -0.28 -12.27 -2.01
CA MET A 167 -0.22 -11.06 -1.19
C MET A 167 1.03 -10.99 -0.30
N ASP A 168 1.62 -12.15 0.06
CA ASP A 168 2.89 -12.18 0.79
C ASP A 168 4.05 -11.74 -0.11
N ALA A 169 4.05 -12.16 -1.38
CA ALA A 169 5.01 -11.69 -2.38
C ALA A 169 4.81 -10.19 -2.68
N VAL A 170 3.56 -9.71 -2.78
CA VAL A 170 3.26 -8.26 -2.88
C VAL A 170 3.84 -7.51 -1.68
N THR A 171 3.66 -8.03 -0.47
CA THR A 171 4.21 -7.43 0.76
C THR A 171 5.73 -7.34 0.67
N ALA A 172 6.41 -8.41 0.27
CA ALA A 172 7.86 -8.42 0.12
C ALA A 172 8.34 -7.42 -0.94
N VAL A 173 7.68 -7.35 -2.09
CA VAL A 173 8.10 -6.52 -3.24
C VAL A 173 7.76 -5.05 -3.06
N SER A 174 6.49 -4.71 -2.82
CA SER A 174 6.02 -3.31 -2.82
C SER A 174 5.71 -2.77 -1.43
N GLY A 175 5.28 -3.62 -0.49
CA GLY A 175 5.01 -3.20 0.90
C GLY A 175 6.28 -2.77 1.62
N SER A 176 7.26 -3.67 1.66
CA SER A 176 8.59 -3.44 2.24
C SER A 176 9.57 -2.76 1.26
N GLY A 177 9.27 -2.85 -0.05
CA GLY A 177 10.06 -2.30 -1.15
C GLY A 177 10.67 -0.91 -0.94
N PRO A 178 9.90 0.10 -0.51
CA PRO A 178 10.41 1.46 -0.30
C PRO A 178 11.66 1.50 0.60
N ALA A 179 11.71 0.67 1.64
CA ALA A 179 12.86 0.61 2.54
C ALA A 179 14.13 0.14 1.85
N TYR A 180 14.03 -0.80 0.90
CA TYR A 180 15.19 -1.29 0.15
C TYR A 180 15.78 -0.19 -0.72
N PHE A 181 14.91 0.59 -1.39
CA PHE A 181 15.35 1.71 -2.21
C PHE A 181 15.92 2.85 -1.37
N PHE A 182 15.36 3.14 -0.19
CA PHE A 182 15.94 4.12 0.73
C PHE A 182 17.33 3.70 1.21
N LEU A 183 17.54 2.41 1.51
CA LEU A 183 18.86 1.90 1.88
C LEU A 183 19.88 2.03 0.74
N VAL A 184 19.47 1.76 -0.51
CA VAL A 184 20.32 1.98 -1.69
C VAL A 184 20.67 3.46 -1.85
N MET A 185 19.70 4.36 -1.70
CA MET A 185 19.95 5.81 -1.76
C MET A 185 20.92 6.25 -0.67
N GLU A 186 20.73 5.79 0.57
CA GLU A 186 21.62 6.08 1.70
C GLU A 186 23.06 5.64 1.44
N ALA A 187 23.25 4.45 0.86
CA ALA A 187 24.57 3.93 0.50
C ALA A 187 25.25 4.75 -0.61
N ILE A 188 24.49 5.18 -1.62
CA ILE A 188 24.99 6.02 -2.72
C ILE A 188 25.36 7.41 -2.18
N GLU A 189 24.50 8.05 -1.39
CA GLU A 189 24.78 9.35 -0.78
C GLU A 189 26.05 9.31 0.08
N THR A 190 26.23 8.24 0.86
CA THR A 190 27.43 8.03 1.67
C THR A 190 28.69 7.94 0.82
N SER A 191 28.64 7.19 -0.28
CA SER A 191 29.76 7.05 -1.20
C SER A 191 30.06 8.37 -1.94
N ALA A 192 29.02 9.09 -2.37
CA ALA A 192 29.12 10.39 -3.02
C ALA A 192 29.84 11.43 -2.15
N ARG A 193 29.53 11.46 -0.84
CA ARG A 193 30.25 12.31 0.13
C ARG A 193 31.73 11.94 0.26
N GLN A 194 32.05 10.64 0.28
CA GLN A 194 33.43 10.15 0.32
C GLN A 194 34.22 10.52 -0.95
N MET A 195 33.53 10.70 -2.08
CA MET A 195 34.10 11.20 -3.34
C MET A 195 34.27 12.72 -3.38
N GLY A 196 33.89 13.44 -2.32
CA GLY A 196 34.10 14.87 -2.15
C GLY A 196 32.90 15.76 -2.49
N LEU A 197 31.71 15.18 -2.72
CA LEU A 197 30.49 15.98 -2.86
C LEU A 197 29.99 16.45 -1.49
N ASP A 198 29.43 17.66 -1.43
CA ASP A 198 28.70 18.12 -0.25
C ASP A 198 27.37 17.37 -0.08
N ASP A 199 26.81 17.43 1.13
CA ASP A 199 25.61 16.68 1.52
C ASP A 199 24.40 16.98 0.63
N ASP A 200 24.17 18.25 0.29
CA ASP A 200 23.02 18.68 -0.51
C ASP A 200 23.15 18.18 -1.95
N THR A 201 24.35 18.30 -2.54
CA THR A 201 24.64 17.79 -3.88
C THR A 201 24.53 16.26 -3.93
N ALA A 202 25.12 15.54 -2.97
CA ALA A 202 25.06 14.08 -2.90
C ALA A 202 23.61 13.57 -2.83
N ARG A 203 22.80 14.20 -1.96
CA ARG A 203 21.37 13.89 -1.82
C ARG A 203 20.60 14.19 -3.09
N LEU A 204 20.71 15.40 -3.63
CA LEU A 204 19.96 15.82 -4.82
C LEU A 204 20.23 14.89 -6.02
N LEU A 205 21.51 14.62 -6.31
CA LEU A 205 21.90 13.76 -7.41
C LEU A 205 21.41 12.32 -7.22
N THR A 206 21.50 11.78 -6.00
CA THR A 206 21.02 10.42 -5.70
C THR A 206 19.51 10.29 -5.90
N LEU A 207 18.72 11.19 -5.30
CA LEU A 207 17.26 11.16 -5.40
C LEU A 207 16.78 11.36 -6.83
N GLN A 208 17.36 12.33 -7.56
CA GLN A 208 16.96 12.60 -8.93
C GLN A 208 17.36 11.47 -9.89
N THR A 209 18.51 10.83 -9.67
CA THR A 209 18.95 9.68 -10.48
C THR A 209 18.03 8.48 -10.27
N ALA A 210 17.69 8.17 -9.02
CA ALA A 210 16.77 7.08 -8.70
C ALA A 210 15.36 7.32 -9.29
N LEU A 211 14.82 8.53 -9.12
CA LEU A 211 13.54 8.93 -9.71
C LEU A 211 13.57 8.82 -11.24
N GLY A 212 14.60 9.36 -11.88
CA GLY A 212 14.76 9.32 -13.34
C GLY A 212 14.81 7.90 -13.89
N ALA A 213 15.60 7.02 -13.26
CA ALA A 213 15.71 5.63 -13.67
C ALA A 213 14.36 4.88 -13.53
N ALA A 214 13.66 5.07 -12.41
CA ALA A 214 12.34 4.46 -12.21
C ALA A 214 11.32 4.97 -13.23
N ARG A 215 11.30 6.27 -13.53
CA ARG A 215 10.42 6.86 -14.54
C ARG A 215 10.72 6.34 -15.95
N MET A 216 11.99 6.26 -16.33
CA MET A 216 12.38 5.66 -17.61
C MET A 216 11.88 4.22 -17.73
N ALA A 217 11.96 3.43 -16.66
CA ALA A 217 11.46 2.06 -16.65
C ALA A 217 9.93 1.97 -16.72
N LEU A 218 9.20 2.92 -16.14
CA LEU A 218 7.73 2.98 -16.19
C LEU A 218 7.20 3.47 -17.54
N GLU A 219 7.91 4.39 -18.18
CA GLU A 219 7.49 5.04 -19.43
C GLU A 219 8.00 4.30 -20.69
N SER A 220 8.94 3.37 -20.54
CA SER A 220 9.51 2.59 -21.65
C SER A 220 8.80 1.25 -21.88
N SER A 221 8.79 0.80 -23.13
CA SER A 221 8.45 -0.60 -23.48
C SER A 221 9.59 -1.57 -23.22
N ASP A 222 10.81 -1.07 -23.02
CA ASP A 222 11.99 -1.87 -22.76
C ASP A 222 12.01 -2.39 -21.32
N SER A 223 12.57 -3.59 -21.14
CA SER A 223 12.83 -4.11 -19.79
C SER A 223 13.93 -3.31 -19.08
N PRO A 224 13.95 -3.29 -17.73
CA PRO A 224 15.06 -2.72 -16.97
C PRO A 224 16.43 -3.28 -17.36
N ALA A 225 16.49 -4.55 -17.78
CA ALA A 225 17.73 -5.17 -18.24
C ALA A 225 18.26 -4.52 -19.53
N LEU A 226 17.37 -4.23 -20.49
CA LEU A 226 17.73 -3.57 -21.74
C LEU A 226 18.02 -2.08 -21.52
N LEU A 227 17.26 -1.39 -20.66
CA LEU A 227 17.56 -0.01 -20.28
C LEU A 227 18.95 0.11 -19.65
N ARG A 228 19.32 -0.82 -18.75
CA ARG A 228 20.66 -0.91 -18.16
C ARG A 228 21.73 -1.11 -19.22
N GLU A 229 21.52 -2.01 -20.19
CA GLU A 229 22.45 -2.23 -21.30
C GLU A 229 22.65 -0.95 -22.13
N LYS A 230 21.56 -0.25 -22.47
CA LYS A 230 21.60 0.99 -23.27
C LYS A 230 22.41 2.13 -22.62
N VAL A 231 22.51 2.16 -21.28
CA VAL A 231 23.31 3.17 -20.55
C VAL A 231 24.70 2.66 -20.15
N THR A 232 25.10 1.47 -20.62
CA THR A 232 26.39 0.84 -20.33
C THR A 232 27.26 0.83 -21.58
N SER A 233 28.15 1.82 -21.72
CA SER A 233 29.12 1.84 -22.81
C SER A 233 30.30 0.89 -22.52
N PRO A 234 30.78 0.10 -23.51
CA PRO A 234 31.94 -0.78 -23.34
C PRO A 234 33.19 -0.02 -22.87
N GLY A 235 33.86 -0.52 -21.84
CA GLY A 235 35.02 0.11 -21.22
C GLY A 235 34.70 1.37 -20.39
N GLY A 236 33.42 1.69 -20.20
CA GLY A 236 32.97 2.89 -19.51
C GLY A 236 32.88 2.76 -17.99
N THR A 237 32.58 3.88 -17.33
CA THR A 237 32.42 3.94 -15.86
C THR A 237 31.25 3.08 -15.36
N THR A 238 30.12 3.07 -16.07
CA THR A 238 28.95 2.24 -15.74
C THR A 238 29.27 0.76 -15.77
N GLU A 239 30.00 0.29 -16.79
CA GLU A 239 30.38 -1.12 -16.94
C GLU A 239 31.25 -1.55 -15.75
N ARG A 240 32.26 -0.75 -15.38
CA ARG A 240 33.12 -1.03 -14.23
C ARG A 240 32.33 -1.11 -12.92
N ALA A 241 31.42 -0.18 -12.68
CA ALA A 241 30.61 -0.15 -11.46
C ALA A 241 29.65 -1.36 -11.41
N LEU A 242 28.96 -1.68 -12.51
CA LEU A 242 28.07 -2.84 -12.60
C LEU A 242 28.83 -4.16 -12.39
N GLY A 243 30.05 -4.28 -12.93
CA GLY A 243 30.90 -5.44 -12.69
C GLY A 243 31.16 -5.69 -11.21
N ILE A 244 31.50 -4.63 -10.45
CA ILE A 244 31.74 -4.71 -9.01
C ILE A 244 30.45 -5.07 -8.25
N LEU A 245 29.29 -4.53 -8.65
CA LEU A 245 28.01 -4.86 -8.02
C LEU A 245 27.61 -6.33 -8.26
N GLU A 246 27.87 -6.86 -9.45
CA GLU A 246 27.62 -8.28 -9.77
C GLU A 246 28.62 -9.20 -9.07
N GLU A 247 29.91 -8.82 -8.96
CA GLU A 247 30.91 -9.52 -8.14
C GLU A 247 30.51 -9.58 -6.65
N GLY A 248 29.76 -8.58 -6.17
CA GLY A 248 29.17 -8.55 -4.84
C GLY A 248 27.89 -9.38 -4.67
N ASP A 249 27.49 -10.18 -5.67
CA ASP A 249 26.29 -11.03 -5.66
C ASP A 249 24.99 -10.29 -5.32
N ILE A 250 24.86 -9.03 -5.78
CA ILE A 250 23.72 -8.16 -5.44
C ILE A 250 22.36 -8.82 -5.71
N ARG A 251 22.25 -9.62 -6.78
CA ARG A 251 21.00 -10.32 -7.15
C ARG A 251 20.61 -11.35 -6.09
N THR A 252 21.58 -12.15 -5.64
CA THR A 252 21.38 -13.15 -4.59
C THR A 252 21.01 -12.49 -3.26
N LEU A 253 21.59 -11.33 -2.96
CA LEU A 253 21.26 -10.59 -1.74
C LEU A 253 19.81 -10.08 -1.76
N PHE A 254 19.36 -9.51 -2.88
CA PHE A 254 17.96 -9.09 -3.05
C PHE A 254 16.99 -10.27 -2.99
N ASP A 255 17.30 -11.40 -3.61
CA ASP A 255 16.48 -12.61 -3.54
C ASP A 255 16.30 -13.07 -2.09
N LYS A 256 17.40 -13.20 -1.34
CA LYS A 256 17.35 -13.56 0.09
C LYS A 256 16.56 -12.57 0.93
N ALA A 257 16.74 -11.27 0.70
CA ALA A 257 16.02 -10.23 1.42
C ALA A 257 14.51 -10.28 1.16
N LEU A 258 14.11 -10.46 -0.10
CA LEU A 258 12.71 -10.57 -0.51
C LEU A 258 12.06 -11.85 0.01
N GLN A 259 12.77 -12.99 -0.05
CA GLN A 259 12.29 -14.24 0.54
C GLN A 259 12.11 -14.12 2.05
N GLY A 260 13.09 -13.57 2.77
CA GLY A 260 12.96 -13.34 4.21
C GLY A 260 11.80 -12.41 4.58
N ALA A 261 11.54 -11.38 3.76
CA ALA A 261 10.36 -10.52 3.95
C ALA A 261 9.04 -11.27 3.69
N MET A 262 9.00 -12.14 2.68
CA MET A 262 7.84 -12.98 2.37
C MET A 262 7.56 -13.99 3.49
N GLU A 263 8.58 -14.72 3.94
CA GLU A 263 8.50 -15.65 5.06
C GLU A 263 7.95 -14.95 6.31
N ARG A 264 8.50 -13.77 6.62
CA ARG A 264 8.01 -12.99 7.77
C ARG A 264 6.55 -12.54 7.61
N SER A 265 6.11 -12.22 6.39
CA SER A 265 4.70 -11.89 6.10
C SER A 265 3.78 -13.08 6.39
N ILE A 266 4.22 -14.29 6.03
CA ILE A 266 3.48 -15.53 6.29
C ILE A 266 3.38 -15.78 7.80
N GLU A 267 4.49 -15.73 8.53
CA GLU A 267 4.52 -15.90 9.99
C GLU A 267 3.60 -14.90 10.70
N LEU A 268 3.64 -13.63 10.30
CA LEU A 268 2.78 -12.59 10.89
C LEU A 268 1.30 -12.89 10.63
N SER A 269 0.98 -13.43 9.45
CA SER A 269 -0.40 -13.80 9.09
C SER A 269 -0.95 -14.94 9.94
N GLU A 270 -0.12 -15.91 10.29
CA GLU A 270 -0.46 -16.99 11.20
C GLU A 270 -0.68 -16.45 12.62
N MET A 271 0.29 -15.67 13.14
CA MET A 271 0.22 -15.08 14.47
C MET A 271 -0.99 -14.15 14.68
N LEU A 272 -1.36 -13.38 13.66
CA LEU A 272 -2.47 -12.43 13.72
C LEU A 272 -3.83 -13.07 13.45
N GLY A 273 -3.88 -14.19 12.72
CA GLY A 273 -5.12 -14.94 12.49
C GLY A 273 -5.57 -15.73 13.72
N GLU A 274 -4.64 -16.25 14.52
CA GLU A 274 -4.94 -17.01 15.74
C GLU A 274 -5.28 -16.13 16.94
N ARG A 275 -4.67 -14.95 17.04
CA ARG A 275 -4.95 -13.96 18.10
C ARG A 275 -6.33 -13.37 17.95
#